data_AF-A0A496VI64-F1
#
_entry.id   AF-A0A496VI64-F1
#
_cell.length_a   1.000
_cell.length_b   1.000
_cell.length_c   1.000
_cell.angle_alpha   90.00
_cell.angle_beta   90.00
_cell.angle_gamma   90.00
#
_symmetry.space_group_name_H-M   'P 1'
#
loop_
_entity.id
_entity.type
_entity.pdbx_description
1 polymer ?
#
loop_
_entity_poly.entity_id
_entity_poly.type
_entity_poly.pdbx_seq_one_letter_code
_entity_poly.pdbx_strand_id
1 'polypeptide(L)'
;QPLLISPTSYSVYKGESVAVRFYQLGGVGACDWQLADLQEVTRGDDFIVVRPRTDVELGHQYTVACRDQNGDVAQSSIVVGTLPCDLNGNVSIDEQEVAICMDKFFNGESLNGVTINNAQLYVNIENFIAQ
;
A
#
# COMPACT_ATOMS: atom_id res chain seq x y z
N GLN A 1 -5.83 16.63 -21.65
CA GLN A 1 -5.68 16.67 -20.17
C GLN A 1 -4.38 15.96 -19.84
N PRO A 2 -3.55 16.47 -18.91
CA PRO A 2 -2.31 15.78 -18.54
C PRO A 2 -2.58 14.35 -18.10
N LEU A 3 -1.66 13.45 -18.40
CA LEU A 3 -1.67 12.08 -17.90
C LEU A 3 -1.27 12.07 -16.42
N LEU A 4 -2.08 11.44 -15.58
CA LEU A 4 -1.86 11.24 -14.15
C LEU A 4 -2.19 9.79 -13.77
N ILE A 5 -1.60 9.29 -12.67
CA ILE A 5 -1.96 8.01 -12.07
C ILE A 5 -2.50 8.27 -10.66
N SER A 6 -3.59 7.59 -10.29
CA SER A 6 -4.16 7.62 -8.94
C SER A 6 -4.25 6.21 -8.35
N PRO A 7 -3.81 5.98 -7.10
CA PRO A 7 -3.11 6.94 -6.24
C PRO A 7 -1.70 7.26 -6.77
N THR A 8 -1.10 8.37 -6.31
CA THR A 8 0.30 8.75 -6.65
C THR A 8 1.34 7.97 -5.85
N SER A 9 0.95 7.48 -4.68
CA SER A 9 1.72 6.60 -3.82
C SER A 9 0.76 5.74 -3.00
N TYR A 10 1.15 4.50 -2.71
CA TYR A 10 0.40 3.59 -1.86
C TYR A 10 1.35 2.85 -0.91
N SER A 11 0.97 2.73 0.36
CA SER A 11 1.73 1.96 1.35
C SER A 11 1.15 0.57 1.51
N VAL A 12 2.01 -0.45 1.41
CA VAL A 12 1.71 -1.83 1.80
C VAL A 12 2.60 -2.22 2.97
N TYR A 13 2.17 -3.13 3.82
CA TYR A 13 2.97 -3.49 4.99
C TYR A 13 3.70 -4.82 4.80
N LYS A 14 4.89 -4.91 5.39
CA LYS A 14 5.72 -6.13 5.34
C LYS A 14 4.92 -7.33 5.86
N GLY A 15 4.88 -8.41 5.07
CA GLY A 15 4.10 -9.61 5.38
C GLY A 15 2.64 -9.61 4.91
N GLU A 16 2.09 -8.48 4.45
CA GLU A 16 0.74 -8.45 3.90
C GLU A 16 0.65 -9.02 2.49
N SER A 17 -0.51 -9.57 2.13
CA SER A 17 -0.83 -9.95 0.75
C SER A 17 -2.01 -9.14 0.25
N VAL A 18 -1.73 -7.95 -0.29
CA VAL A 18 -2.74 -7.01 -0.78
C VAL A 18 -2.57 -6.74 -2.28
N ALA A 19 -3.69 -6.61 -2.99
CA ALA A 19 -3.71 -6.16 -4.37
C ALA A 19 -4.08 -4.66 -4.40
N VAL A 20 -3.28 -3.87 -5.11
CA VAL A 20 -3.42 -2.41 -5.19
C VAL A 20 -3.92 -2.04 -6.58
N ARG A 21 -4.95 -1.19 -6.65
CA ARG A 21 -5.49 -0.70 -7.92
C ARG A 21 -4.99 0.71 -8.21
N PHE A 22 -4.50 0.93 -9.42
CA PHE A 22 -4.12 2.22 -9.98
C PHE A 22 -5.02 2.56 -11.16
N TYR A 23 -5.37 3.83 -11.28
CA TYR A 23 -6.19 4.39 -12.36
C TYR A 23 -5.37 5.38 -13.18
N GLN A 24 -5.54 5.32 -14.49
CA GLN A 24 -5.16 6.38 -15.41
C GLN A 24 -6.18 7.52 -15.30
N LEU A 25 -5.71 8.74 -15.10
CA LEU A 25 -6.53 9.94 -15.13
C LEU A 25 -6.02 10.88 -16.22
N GLY A 26 -6.88 11.22 -17.19
CA GLY A 26 -6.47 12.01 -18.36
C GLY A 26 -5.58 11.22 -19.33
N GLY A 27 -4.72 11.92 -20.08
CA GLY A 27 -3.93 11.32 -21.17
C GLY A 27 -4.76 10.99 -22.42
N VAL A 28 -4.08 10.51 -23.46
CA VAL A 28 -4.71 10.12 -24.74
C VAL A 28 -4.71 8.60 -24.92
N GLY A 29 -5.91 8.03 -25.03
CA GLY A 29 -6.11 6.61 -25.26
C GLY A 29 -5.82 5.74 -24.04
N ALA A 30 -5.77 4.43 -24.28
CA ALA A 30 -5.47 3.45 -23.23
C ALA A 30 -3.99 3.50 -22.83
N CYS A 31 -3.75 3.32 -21.54
CA CYS A 31 -2.42 3.26 -20.97
C CYS A 31 -1.64 2.00 -21.38
N ASP A 32 -0.37 2.17 -21.77
CA ASP A 32 0.63 1.11 -21.72
C ASP A 32 1.26 1.06 -20.31
N TRP A 33 0.79 0.10 -19.51
CA TRP A 33 1.24 -0.10 -18.13
C TRP A 33 2.59 -0.82 -18.06
N GLN A 34 3.55 -0.18 -17.39
CA GLN A 34 4.91 -0.71 -17.18
C GLN A 34 5.10 -1.03 -15.69
N LEU A 35 5.32 -2.31 -15.41
CA LEU A 35 5.37 -2.89 -14.08
C LEU A 35 6.77 -3.46 -13.82
N ALA A 36 7.61 -2.75 -13.07
CA ALA A 36 8.91 -3.26 -12.66
C ALA A 36 8.75 -4.12 -11.40
N ASP A 37 9.02 -5.42 -11.51
CA ASP A 37 8.99 -6.39 -10.39
C ASP A 37 7.64 -6.47 -9.64
N LEU A 38 6.55 -6.12 -10.32
CA LEU A 38 5.18 -6.21 -9.82
C LEU A 38 4.40 -7.30 -10.56
N GLN A 39 3.62 -8.09 -9.82
CA GLN A 39 2.71 -9.06 -10.42
C GLN A 39 1.44 -8.36 -10.90
N GLU A 40 1.13 -8.45 -12.20
CA GLU A 40 -0.18 -8.06 -12.73
C GLU A 40 -1.25 -9.06 -12.25
N VAL A 41 -2.33 -8.54 -11.67
CA VAL A 41 -3.50 -9.32 -11.24
C VAL A 41 -4.64 -9.17 -12.24
N THR A 42 -4.93 -7.93 -12.65
CA THR A 42 -6.02 -7.62 -13.59
C THR A 42 -5.74 -6.29 -14.28
N ARG A 43 -6.12 -6.17 -15.54
CA ARG A 43 -6.01 -4.93 -16.33
C ARG A 43 -7.36 -4.57 -16.94
N GLY A 44 -7.72 -3.30 -16.87
CA GLY A 44 -8.85 -2.70 -17.58
C GLY A 44 -8.38 -1.58 -18.51
N ASP A 45 -9.32 -0.88 -19.14
CA ASP A 45 -9.02 0.17 -20.11
C ASP A 45 -8.35 1.40 -19.47
N ASP A 46 -8.76 1.74 -18.24
CA ASP A 46 -8.32 2.91 -17.49
C ASP A 46 -7.69 2.55 -16.13
N PHE A 47 -7.49 1.26 -15.84
CA PHE A 47 -6.91 0.82 -14.56
C PHE A 47 -6.04 -0.43 -14.67
N ILE A 48 -5.18 -0.61 -13.67
CA ILE A 48 -4.45 -1.85 -13.43
C ILE A 48 -4.51 -2.23 -11.95
N VAL A 49 -4.56 -3.53 -11.67
CA VAL A 49 -4.45 -4.10 -10.33
C VAL A 49 -3.18 -4.91 -10.27
N VAL A 50 -2.32 -4.58 -9.31
CA VAL A 50 -1.00 -5.20 -9.12
C VAL A 50 -0.86 -5.75 -7.72
N ARG A 51 -0.02 -6.76 -7.54
CA ARG A 51 0.35 -7.30 -6.24
C ARG A 51 1.87 -7.16 -6.05
N PRO A 52 2.32 -6.32 -5.10
CA PRO A 52 3.73 -6.27 -4.73
C PRO A 52 4.12 -7.47 -3.88
N ARG A 53 5.42 -7.79 -3.88
CA ARG A 53 6.01 -8.61 -2.83
C ARG A 53 6.18 -7.75 -1.58
N THR A 54 5.88 -8.31 -0.41
CA THR A 54 6.02 -7.62 0.88
C THR A 54 7.05 -8.31 1.77
N ASP A 55 7.68 -9.39 1.31
CA ASP A 55 8.78 -10.11 1.95
C ASP A 55 10.16 -9.49 1.66
N VAL A 56 10.19 -8.18 1.41
CA VAL A 56 11.40 -7.41 1.06
C VAL A 56 11.84 -6.51 2.22
N GLU A 57 12.87 -5.69 2.00
CA GLU A 57 13.33 -4.70 2.98
C GLU A 57 12.30 -3.58 3.16
N LEU A 58 12.23 -3.02 4.36
CA LEU A 58 11.41 -1.85 4.65
C LEU A 58 11.91 -0.66 3.83
N GLY A 59 10.98 0.15 3.31
CA GLY A 59 11.27 1.25 2.39
C GLY A 59 11.47 0.83 0.93
N HIS A 60 11.41 -0.47 0.61
CA HIS A 60 11.45 -0.91 -0.78
C HIS A 60 10.31 -0.28 -1.59
N GLN A 61 10.64 0.26 -2.75
CA GLN A 61 9.71 1.01 -3.58
C GLN A 61 9.52 0.33 -4.94
N TYR A 62 8.28 -0.07 -5.23
CA TYR A 62 7.87 -0.48 -6.56
C TYR A 62 7.38 0.73 -7.36
N THR A 63 7.56 0.69 -8.67
CA THR A 63 7.08 1.72 -9.59
C THR A 63 6.02 1.16 -10.52
N VAL A 64 4.90 1.86 -10.60
CA VAL A 64 3.84 1.65 -11.60
C VAL A 64 3.89 2.83 -12.55
N ALA A 65 4.26 2.59 -13.81
CA ALA A 65 4.28 3.64 -14.82
C ALA A 65 3.19 3.41 -15.86
N CYS A 66 2.65 4.53 -16.36
CA CYS A 66 1.67 4.56 -17.41
C CYS A 66 2.21 5.42 -18.55
N ARG A 67 2.21 4.90 -19.77
CA ARG A 67 2.52 5.66 -20.98
C ARG A 67 1.28 5.77 -21.85
N ASP A 68 0.92 6.99 -22.25
CA ASP A 68 -0.20 7.20 -23.18
C ASP A 68 0.23 7.12 -24.65
N GLN A 69 -0.71 7.27 -25.58
CA GLN A 69 -0.45 7.15 -27.02
C GLN A 69 0.37 8.31 -27.60
N ASN A 70 0.47 9.43 -26.90
CA ASN A 70 1.34 10.55 -27.28
C ASN A 70 2.78 10.37 -26.75
N GLY A 71 3.01 9.36 -25.92
CA GLY A 71 4.30 9.10 -25.28
C GLY A 71 4.49 9.84 -23.96
N ASP A 72 3.45 10.50 -23.44
CA ASP A 72 3.49 11.08 -22.09
C ASP A 72 3.56 9.95 -21.06
N VAL A 73 4.39 10.12 -20.03
CA VAL A 73 4.59 9.11 -18.97
C VAL A 73 4.23 9.69 -17.61
N ALA A 74 3.35 8.98 -16.90
CA ALA A 74 3.07 9.22 -15.49
C ALA A 74 3.56 8.04 -14.66
N GLN A 75 3.87 8.30 -13.39
CA GLN A 75 4.39 7.29 -12.47
C GLN A 75 3.67 7.38 -11.13
N SER A 76 3.57 6.23 -10.48
CA SER A 76 3.11 6.06 -9.12
C SER A 76 4.00 5.06 -8.40
N SER A 77 4.00 5.12 -7.07
CA SER A 77 4.83 4.25 -6.24
C SER A 77 4.01 3.37 -5.30
N ILE A 78 4.54 2.18 -5.02
CA ILE A 78 4.14 1.38 -3.86
C ILE A 78 5.33 1.31 -2.93
N VAL A 79 5.16 1.65 -1.65
CA VAL A 79 6.21 1.62 -0.64
C VAL A 79 5.91 0.53 0.39
N VAL A 80 6.86 -0.37 0.61
CA VAL A 80 6.77 -1.39 1.66
C VAL A 80 7.13 -0.76 3.00
N GLY A 81 6.14 -0.59 3.87
CA GLY A 81 6.28 0.01 5.19
C GLY A 81 6.21 -1.01 6.32
N THR A 82 6.47 -0.51 7.52
CA THR A 82 6.25 -1.23 8.77
C THR A 82 4.76 -1.35 9.03
N LEU A 83 4.31 -2.50 9.53
CA LEU A 83 2.92 -2.68 9.96
C LEU A 83 2.56 -1.59 10.97
N PRO A 84 1.41 -0.91 10.85
CA PRO A 84 0.98 0.01 11.88
C PRO A 84 0.87 -0.76 13.19
N CYS A 85 1.47 -0.20 14.23
CA CYS A 85 1.58 -0.77 15.58
C CYS A 85 2.72 -1.75 15.82
N ASP A 86 3.54 -2.07 14.82
CA ASP A 86 4.89 -2.58 15.05
C ASP A 86 5.81 -1.40 15.40
N LEU A 87 5.99 -1.15 16.70
CA LEU A 87 6.75 -0.03 17.26
C LEU A 87 8.25 -0.29 17.28
N ASN A 88 8.64 -1.56 17.38
CA ASN A 88 10.03 -1.99 17.48
C ASN A 88 10.64 -2.43 16.13
N GLY A 89 9.82 -2.55 15.07
CA GLY A 89 10.23 -2.89 13.71
C GLY A 89 10.53 -4.38 13.49
N ASN A 90 10.06 -5.26 14.37
CA ASN A 90 10.33 -6.70 14.32
C ASN A 90 9.28 -7.50 13.50
N VAL A 91 8.28 -6.81 12.91
CA VAL A 91 7.18 -7.41 12.13
C VAL A 91 6.26 -8.32 12.98
N SER A 92 6.26 -8.15 14.29
CA SER A 92 5.48 -8.92 15.26
C SER A 92 4.98 -8.01 16.36
N ILE A 93 3.68 -7.74 16.38
CA ILE A 93 3.07 -6.87 17.38
C ILE A 93 2.92 -7.63 18.70
N ASP A 94 3.64 -7.21 19.73
CA ASP A 94 3.52 -7.74 21.09
C ASP A 94 2.36 -7.12 21.90
N GLU A 95 2.08 -7.63 23.10
CA GLU A 95 0.96 -7.14 23.94
C GLU A 95 1.06 -5.65 24.28
N GLN A 96 2.27 -5.14 24.51
CA GLN A 96 2.48 -3.74 24.84
C GLN A 96 2.19 -2.86 23.62
N GLU A 97 2.64 -3.30 22.46
CA GLU A 97 2.39 -2.67 21.17
C GLU A 97 0.90 -2.69 20.83
N VAL A 98 0.18 -3.79 21.06
CA VAL A 98 -1.27 -3.88 20.91
C VAL A 98 -1.99 -2.89 21.83
N ALA A 99 -1.63 -2.82 23.11
CA ALA A 99 -2.28 -1.93 24.06
C ALA A 99 -2.13 -0.45 23.64
N ILE A 100 -0.93 -0.04 23.22
CA ILE A 100 -0.67 1.30 22.70
C ILE A 100 -1.48 1.56 21.43
N CYS A 101 -1.51 0.58 20.52
CA CYS A 101 -2.25 0.66 19.26
C CYS A 101 -3.75 0.88 19.48
N MET A 102 -4.35 0.08 20.36
CA MET A 102 -5.78 0.18 20.68
C MET A 102 -6.10 1.54 21.30
N ASP A 103 -5.29 2.01 22.25
CA ASP A 103 -5.48 3.32 22.86
C ASP A 103 -5.45 4.44 21.81
N LYS A 104 -4.43 4.45 20.94
CA LYS A 104 -4.32 5.42 19.84
C LYS A 104 -5.50 5.37 18.88
N PHE A 105 -5.95 4.16 18.51
CA PHE A 105 -7.10 3.97 17.64
C PHE A 105 -8.37 4.59 18.26
N PHE A 106 -8.67 4.27 19.52
CA PHE A 106 -9.87 4.78 20.18
C PHE A 106 -9.81 6.28 20.46
N ASN A 107 -8.61 6.83 20.61
CA ASN A 107 -8.38 8.28 20.75
C ASN A 107 -8.32 9.02 19.40
N GLY A 108 -8.42 8.32 18.27
CA GLY A 108 -8.34 8.91 16.93
C GLY A 108 -6.95 9.47 16.59
N GLU A 109 -5.91 8.96 17.24
CA GLU A 109 -4.53 9.39 17.06
C GLU A 109 -3.82 8.57 15.98
N SER A 110 -2.97 9.24 15.21
CA SER A 110 -2.07 8.56 14.28
C SER A 110 -0.87 7.94 15.02
N LEU A 111 -0.43 6.78 14.54
CA LEU A 111 0.77 6.10 14.99
C LEU A 111 1.77 6.04 13.83
N ASN A 112 3.01 6.50 14.04
CA ASN A 112 4.02 6.62 12.98
C ASN A 112 3.55 7.37 11.72
N GLY A 113 2.66 8.37 11.90
CA GLY A 113 2.09 9.14 10.79
C GLY A 113 0.96 8.44 10.03
N VAL A 114 0.54 7.23 10.45
CA VAL A 114 -0.54 6.46 9.84
C VAL A 114 -1.75 6.42 10.78
N THR A 115 -2.94 6.70 10.25
CA THR A 115 -4.20 6.50 10.99
C THR A 115 -4.52 5.02 11.03
N ILE A 116 -4.72 4.48 12.24
CA ILE A 116 -5.07 3.08 12.44
C ILE A 116 -6.51 2.88 11.96
N ASN A 117 -6.75 1.93 11.05
CA ASN A 117 -8.09 1.62 10.54
C ASN A 117 -8.67 0.34 11.18
N ASN A 118 -9.96 0.07 10.93
CA ASN A 118 -10.64 -1.08 11.50
C ASN A 118 -9.97 -2.42 11.16
N ALA A 119 -9.40 -2.59 9.96
CA ALA A 119 -8.73 -3.82 9.59
C ALA A 119 -7.46 -4.06 10.44
N GLN A 120 -6.68 -2.99 10.68
CA GLN A 120 -5.52 -3.02 11.56
C GLN A 120 -5.93 -3.28 13.01
N LEU A 121 -7.04 -2.70 13.46
CA LEU A 121 -7.60 -3.00 14.78
C LEU A 121 -7.96 -4.50 14.91
N TYR A 122 -8.61 -5.09 13.90
CA TYR A 122 -8.99 -6.51 13.93
C TYR A 122 -7.79 -7.44 14.03
N VAL A 123 -6.73 -7.21 13.24
CA VAL A 123 -5.48 -7.99 13.33
C VAL A 123 -4.89 -7.93 14.74
N ASN A 124 -4.91 -6.74 15.36
CA ASN A 124 -4.39 -6.57 16.71
C ASN A 124 -5.26 -7.25 17.79
N ILE A 125 -6.59 -7.21 17.65
CA ILE A 125 -7.51 -7.91 18.55
C ILE A 125 -7.34 -9.44 18.43
N GLU A 126 -7.21 -9.97 17.22
CA GLU A 126 -6.97 -11.40 17.00
C GLU A 126 -5.66 -11.86 17.66
N ASN A 127 -4.59 -11.07 17.54
CA ASN A 127 -3.31 -11.36 18.21
C ASN A 127 -3.40 -11.30 19.74
N PHE A 128 -4.22 -10.41 20.30
CA PHE A 128 -4.44 -10.30 21.75
C PHE A 128 -5.25 -11.46 22.32
N ILE A 129 -6.25 -11.95 21.57
CA ILE A 129 -7.16 -13.01 22.02
C ILE A 129 -6.58 -14.41 21.76
N ALA A 130 -5.70 -14.57 20.77
CA ALA A 130 -5.08 -15.87 20.44
C ALA A 130 -4.04 -16.36 21.47
N GLN A 131 -3.83 -15.62 22.55
CA GLN A 131 -2.97 -15.95 23.69
C GLN A 131 -3.82 -16.26 24.93
#